data_AF-A0A6P8J5K3-F1
#
_entry.id   AF-A0A6P8J5K3-F1
#
_cell.length_a   1.000
_cell.length_b   1.000
_cell.length_c   1.000
_cell.angle_alpha   90.00
_cell.angle_beta   90.00
_cell.angle_gamma   90.00
#
_symmetry.space_group_name_H-M   'P 1'
#
loop_
_entity.id
_entity.type
_entity.pdbx_description
1 polymer ?
#
loop_
_entity_poly.entity_id
_entity_poly.type
_entity_poly.pdbx_seq_one_letter_code
_entity_poly.pdbx_strand_id
1 'polypeptide(L)'
;MASALEDIKRSSLDKDAANSPIRQLPTSDSRPLSSNAILTKLHLPPIDVKESQKSLNTVQDKDMIKILCLKCEEEVKVRELPSHREFHFALSLFKYTMETLPFGVKQLLKRRRALIKRLNETATSENPVSIKKLSRLNIVYELLKATIEGTKTISPEVENYKPNICGYSTRLSCALAFGVCEERNERWRSKMEDRYSYQDYFCNDPQSGFFAVYDGYNGAIAAEKCARYFHEILSDKIEPVYRSDSSHKEVENQIVTAFKETYDEMDKFLLFGVNENSRNRWSGCSALTCLLRGNNLYVANAGTVRAILCKGDGSVVQLSRDHTPLNKKERKRITKNGQVSTSEKSILVNGLLSSTRGLGNHGDPSLKSVVIHHPDVKCVPLDESDQFLIFASNGIWEVFDEQEVLLLLDDIIPELDVKAVVRRMQKSRSNKASRSSGNTPGSEKMKENPPTSEPTDQNKHTDNLENFEPSEDIGKSLKDTPSSGRTISFIRREEKSVALAKALSERLVESALLAGCKDNVTVGVVLLKGCPLQMFLLPSIN
;
A
#
# COMPACT_ATOMS: atom_id res chain seq x y z
N MET A 1 0.78 46.79 16.41
CA MET A 1 -0.25 47.57 15.68
C MET A 1 -1.57 47.35 16.38
N ALA A 2 -1.90 48.28 17.27
CA ALA A 2 -3.23 48.43 17.83
C ALA A 2 -4.02 49.34 16.87
N SER A 3 -5.11 48.82 16.31
CA SER A 3 -6.25 49.57 15.77
C SER A 3 -7.14 48.58 15.00
N ALA A 4 -8.47 48.77 15.07
CA ALA A 4 -9.55 47.98 14.46
C ALA A 4 -10.16 46.84 15.30
N LEU A 5 -10.38 47.10 16.60
CA LEU A 5 -11.35 46.38 17.44
C LEU A 5 -12.30 47.41 18.05
N GLU A 6 -13.23 47.91 17.24
CA GLU A 6 -14.40 48.65 17.71
C GLU A 6 -15.33 48.82 16.52
N ASP A 7 -16.26 47.88 16.35
CA ASP A 7 -17.58 48.19 15.81
C ASP A 7 -18.54 46.99 15.96
N ILE A 8 -19.69 47.29 16.57
CA ILE A 8 -20.92 46.47 16.61
C ILE A 8 -20.96 45.37 17.70
N LYS A 9 -20.96 45.83 18.95
CA LYS A 9 -21.86 45.31 20.00
C LYS A 9 -22.87 46.40 20.34
N ARG A 10 -24.13 46.28 19.87
CA ARG A 10 -25.38 46.76 20.50
C ARG A 10 -26.53 46.73 19.48
N SER A 11 -27.36 45.70 19.56
CA SER A 11 -28.80 45.88 19.81
C SER A 11 -29.38 44.55 20.30
N SER A 12 -30.22 44.67 21.30
CA SER A 12 -30.72 43.62 22.17
C SER A 12 -32.19 43.35 21.88
N LEU A 13 -32.60 42.11 22.16
CA LEU A 13 -33.91 41.71 22.71
C LEU A 13 -35.16 41.97 21.85
N ASP A 14 -35.85 40.90 21.45
CA ASP A 14 -37.21 40.68 21.93
C ASP A 14 -37.67 39.21 21.82
N LYS A 15 -38.58 38.85 22.73
CA LYS A 15 -39.15 37.50 22.96
C LYS A 15 -40.59 37.41 22.44
N ASP A 16 -41.00 36.15 22.21
CA ASP A 16 -42.34 35.55 22.32
C ASP A 16 -43.39 35.66 21.19
N ALA A 17 -44.10 34.52 21.03
CA ALA A 17 -45.47 34.27 20.54
C ALA A 17 -45.69 33.58 19.15
N ALA A 18 -45.83 32.24 19.22
CA ALA A 18 -47.00 31.41 18.86
C ALA A 18 -47.74 31.49 17.49
N ASN A 19 -48.15 30.27 17.05
CA ASN A 19 -49.34 29.86 16.26
C ASN A 19 -49.29 29.66 14.72
N SER A 20 -48.97 28.41 14.32
CA SER A 20 -49.81 27.44 13.53
C SER A 20 -50.33 27.79 12.11
N PRO A 21 -50.88 26.84 11.27
CA PRO A 21 -51.12 25.42 11.51
C PRO A 21 -50.73 24.42 10.39
N ILE A 22 -50.63 23.16 10.82
CA ILE A 22 -50.60 21.92 10.05
C ILE A 22 -52.02 21.62 9.55
N ARG A 23 -52.17 21.20 8.29
CA ARG A 23 -53.45 20.75 7.71
C ARG A 23 -53.59 19.23 7.85
N GLN A 24 -54.74 18.82 8.38
CA GLN A 24 -55.09 17.47 8.81
C GLN A 24 -56.17 16.83 7.90
N LEU A 25 -56.14 15.49 7.85
CA LEU A 25 -57.26 14.51 7.86
C LEU A 25 -58.05 14.25 6.55
N PRO A 26 -58.75 13.09 6.40
CA PRO A 26 -59.21 12.15 7.46
C PRO A 26 -59.02 10.64 7.23
N THR A 27 -59.28 9.91 8.33
CA THR A 27 -59.40 8.46 8.52
C THR A 27 -60.87 8.02 8.61
N SER A 28 -61.21 6.87 8.02
CA SER A 28 -62.27 5.89 8.39
C SER A 28 -62.22 4.77 7.32
N ASP A 29 -62.56 3.49 7.47
CA ASP A 29 -63.16 2.68 8.54
C ASP A 29 -62.83 1.18 8.25
N SER A 30 -63.18 0.32 9.20
CA SER A 30 -62.91 -1.11 9.37
C SER A 30 -63.52 -2.13 8.37
N ARG A 31 -62.73 -3.18 8.00
CA ARG A 31 -62.96 -4.66 7.81
C ARG A 31 -64.29 -5.21 7.17
N PRO A 32 -64.37 -6.52 6.78
CA PRO A 32 -63.54 -7.36 5.89
C PRO A 32 -64.38 -8.26 4.91
N LEU A 33 -63.69 -9.07 4.08
CA LEU A 33 -64.15 -10.30 3.36
C LEU A 33 -65.15 -10.17 2.19
N SER A 34 -64.75 -10.54 0.96
CA SER A 34 -65.15 -11.83 0.35
C SER A 34 -64.55 -12.04 -1.05
N SER A 35 -64.51 -13.33 -1.38
CA SER A 35 -64.00 -14.12 -2.49
C SER A 35 -64.41 -13.79 -3.93
N ASN A 36 -63.52 -14.23 -4.83
CA ASN A 36 -63.73 -14.73 -6.20
C ASN A 36 -64.11 -13.74 -7.31
N ALA A 37 -63.17 -13.48 -8.24
CA ALA A 37 -63.46 -13.42 -9.67
C ALA A 37 -62.19 -13.51 -10.56
N ILE A 38 -62.14 -14.60 -11.34
CA ILE A 38 -61.72 -14.66 -12.75
C ILE A 38 -60.20 -14.63 -13.05
N LEU A 39 -59.64 -15.84 -13.10
CA LEU A 39 -58.42 -16.20 -13.83
C LEU A 39 -58.78 -16.42 -15.31
N THR A 40 -58.44 -15.49 -16.19
CA THR A 40 -58.38 -15.71 -17.64
C THR A 40 -56.94 -15.95 -18.07
N LYS A 41 -56.72 -17.13 -18.68
CA LYS A 41 -55.46 -17.61 -19.25
C LYS A 41 -55.01 -16.73 -20.42
N LEU A 42 -53.77 -16.24 -20.37
CA LEU A 42 -52.97 -15.91 -21.56
C LEU A 42 -51.81 -16.91 -21.62
N HIS A 43 -51.84 -17.81 -22.61
CA HIS A 43 -50.74 -18.71 -22.94
C HIS A 43 -49.62 -17.91 -23.63
N LEU A 44 -48.47 -17.80 -22.97
CA LEU A 44 -47.20 -17.41 -23.59
C LEU A 44 -46.39 -18.68 -23.87
N PRO A 45 -45.73 -18.80 -25.04
CA PRO A 45 -44.91 -19.96 -25.36
C PRO A 45 -43.67 -20.04 -24.44
N PRO A 46 -43.10 -21.23 -24.20
CA PRO A 46 -41.92 -21.37 -23.37
C PRO A 46 -40.73 -20.69 -24.02
N ILE A 47 -40.12 -19.74 -23.30
CA ILE A 47 -38.84 -19.14 -23.67
C ILE A 47 -37.76 -20.20 -23.42
N ASP A 48 -37.05 -20.59 -24.47
CA ASP A 48 -35.91 -21.50 -24.38
C ASP A 48 -34.70 -20.73 -23.84
N VAL A 49 -34.34 -20.97 -22.58
CA VAL A 49 -33.34 -20.19 -21.81
C VAL A 49 -31.89 -20.61 -22.13
N LYS A 50 -31.65 -21.42 -23.17
CA LYS A 50 -30.33 -22.04 -23.40
C LYS A 50 -29.41 -21.34 -24.42
N GLU A 51 -29.88 -20.35 -25.18
CA GLU A 51 -29.03 -19.67 -26.18
C GLU A 51 -28.62 -18.23 -25.85
N SER A 52 -29.24 -17.58 -24.85
CA SER A 52 -28.92 -16.21 -24.44
C SER A 52 -27.82 -16.08 -23.36
N GLN A 53 -27.28 -17.20 -22.86
CA GLN A 53 -26.17 -17.21 -21.88
C GLN A 53 -24.78 -17.35 -22.51
N LYS A 54 -24.67 -17.64 -23.81
CA LYS A 54 -23.36 -17.80 -24.48
C LYS A 54 -22.76 -16.49 -25.02
N SER A 55 -23.54 -15.42 -25.16
CA SER A 55 -23.08 -14.14 -25.74
C SER A 55 -22.83 -13.02 -24.72
N LEU A 56 -23.15 -13.19 -23.44
CA LEU A 56 -22.82 -12.23 -22.36
C LEU A 56 -21.52 -12.59 -21.59
N ASN A 57 -21.06 -13.84 -21.64
CA ASN A 57 -19.90 -14.29 -20.86
C ASN A 57 -18.54 -13.95 -21.50
N THR A 58 -18.50 -13.49 -22.75
CA THR A 58 -17.23 -13.20 -23.46
C THR A 58 -16.71 -11.78 -23.25
N VAL A 59 -17.49 -10.87 -22.66
CA VAL A 59 -17.08 -9.47 -22.42
C VAL A 59 -16.71 -9.22 -20.94
N GLN A 60 -17.12 -10.07 -19.98
CA GLN A 60 -16.91 -9.81 -18.55
C GLN A 60 -15.60 -10.35 -17.96
N ASP A 61 -14.97 -11.36 -18.56
CA ASP A 61 -13.80 -12.03 -17.94
C ASP A 61 -12.46 -11.40 -18.34
N LYS A 62 -12.44 -10.50 -19.34
CA LYS A 62 -11.23 -9.79 -19.81
C LYS A 62 -10.81 -8.61 -18.92
N ASP A 63 -11.74 -8.04 -18.15
CA ASP A 63 -11.51 -6.83 -17.36
C ASP A 63 -11.20 -7.12 -15.88
N MET A 64 -11.08 -8.39 -15.47
CA MET A 64 -10.87 -8.75 -14.07
C MET A 64 -9.38 -8.89 -13.75
N ILE A 65 -8.90 -8.08 -12.80
CA ILE A 65 -7.53 -8.17 -12.28
C ILE A 65 -7.33 -9.53 -11.59
N LYS A 66 -6.29 -10.25 -12.02
CA LYS A 66 -5.85 -11.53 -11.47
C LYS A 66 -4.46 -11.39 -10.87
N ILE A 67 -4.15 -12.25 -9.91
CA ILE A 67 -2.83 -12.32 -9.28
C ILE A 67 -2.43 -13.79 -9.11
N LEU A 68 -1.16 -14.11 -9.31
CA LEU A 68 -0.62 -15.45 -9.12
C LEU A 68 -0.45 -15.76 -7.62
N CYS A 69 -1.07 -16.83 -7.14
CA CYS A 69 -0.89 -17.26 -5.75
C CYS A 69 0.46 -17.95 -5.54
N LEU A 70 1.33 -17.38 -4.73
CA LEU A 70 2.67 -17.88 -4.41
C LEU A 70 2.71 -19.15 -3.53
N LYS A 71 1.56 -19.78 -3.24
CA LYS A 71 1.46 -21.02 -2.47
C LYS A 71 0.98 -22.21 -3.31
N CYS A 72 0.10 -21.98 -4.28
CA CYS A 72 -0.45 -23.03 -5.15
C CYS A 72 -0.17 -22.82 -6.64
N GLU A 73 0.39 -21.67 -7.02
CA GLU A 73 0.69 -21.29 -8.41
C GLU A 73 -0.56 -21.16 -9.31
N GLU A 74 -1.74 -21.02 -8.70
CA GLU A 74 -2.99 -20.74 -9.40
C GLU A 74 -3.20 -19.23 -9.57
N GLU A 75 -3.77 -18.82 -10.69
CA GLU A 75 -4.26 -17.45 -10.88
C GLU A 75 -5.56 -17.24 -10.11
N VAL A 76 -5.58 -16.23 -9.24
CA VAL A 76 -6.72 -15.91 -8.38
C VAL A 76 -7.23 -14.52 -8.74
N LYS A 77 -8.55 -14.37 -8.87
CA LYS A 77 -9.18 -13.05 -9.00
C LYS A 77 -8.87 -12.25 -7.73
N VAL A 78 -8.42 -11.00 -7.85
CA VAL A 78 -8.01 -10.20 -6.68
C VAL A 78 -9.11 -10.10 -5.62
N ARG A 79 -10.38 -10.06 -6.03
CA ARG A 79 -11.56 -10.07 -5.14
C ARG A 79 -11.71 -11.34 -4.29
N GLU A 80 -11.20 -12.45 -4.79
CA GLU A 80 -11.24 -13.76 -4.12
C GLU A 80 -9.96 -14.02 -3.32
N LEU A 81 -8.96 -13.15 -3.42
CA LEU A 81 -7.68 -13.34 -2.75
C LEU A 81 -7.80 -13.49 -1.22
N PRO A 82 -8.64 -12.71 -0.49
CA PRO A 82 -8.81 -12.90 0.94
C PRO A 82 -9.34 -14.30 1.31
N SER A 83 -10.40 -14.76 0.63
CA SER A 83 -11.00 -16.07 0.89
C SER A 83 -10.07 -17.21 0.47
N HIS A 84 -9.29 -17.01 -0.59
CA HIS A 84 -8.25 -17.94 -1.04
C HIS A 84 -7.12 -18.06 0.00
N ARG A 85 -6.67 -16.95 0.60
CA ARG A 85 -5.69 -16.97 1.70
C ARG A 85 -6.23 -17.65 2.95
N GLU A 86 -7.48 -17.37 3.31
CA GLU A 86 -8.16 -18.05 4.42
C GLU A 86 -8.24 -19.56 4.19
N PHE A 87 -8.47 -19.99 2.95
CA PHE A 87 -8.45 -21.40 2.58
C PHE A 87 -7.06 -22.03 2.78
N HIS A 88 -5.98 -21.38 2.35
CA HIS A 88 -4.63 -21.85 2.62
C HIS A 88 -4.30 -21.91 4.12
N PHE A 89 -4.71 -20.89 4.88
CA PHE A 89 -4.55 -20.88 6.33
C PHE A 89 -5.31 -22.05 6.97
N ALA A 90 -6.53 -22.31 6.51
CA ALA A 90 -7.37 -23.41 6.96
C ALA A 90 -6.73 -24.78 6.72
N LEU A 91 -6.22 -25.02 5.50
CA LEU A 91 -5.47 -26.24 5.18
C LEU A 91 -4.27 -26.41 6.11
N SER A 92 -3.46 -25.36 6.26
CA SER A 92 -2.27 -25.39 7.13
C SER A 92 -2.61 -25.70 8.59
N LEU A 93 -3.68 -25.11 9.13
CA LEU A 93 -4.10 -25.36 10.51
C LEU A 93 -4.53 -26.82 10.74
N PHE A 94 -5.15 -27.43 9.73
CA PHE A 94 -5.52 -28.85 9.75
C PHE A 94 -4.38 -29.80 9.33
N LYS A 95 -3.21 -29.23 9.01
CA LYS A 95 -2.02 -29.87 8.44
C LYS A 95 -2.35 -30.67 7.17
N TYR A 96 -3.12 -30.04 6.29
CA TYR A 96 -3.28 -30.43 4.90
C TYR A 96 -2.45 -29.51 4.00
N THR A 97 -2.23 -29.96 2.78
CA THR A 97 -1.57 -29.21 1.71
C THR A 97 -2.46 -29.20 0.46
N MET A 98 -2.08 -28.48 -0.58
CA MET A 98 -2.82 -28.49 -1.84
C MET A 98 -2.82 -29.88 -2.49
N GLU A 99 -1.77 -30.66 -2.25
CA GLU A 99 -1.61 -32.05 -2.72
C GLU A 99 -2.36 -33.07 -1.85
N THR A 100 -2.69 -32.69 -0.61
CA THR A 100 -3.33 -33.59 0.37
C THR A 100 -4.62 -32.99 0.90
N LEU A 101 -5.55 -32.68 0.00
CA LEU A 101 -6.85 -32.15 0.39
C LEU A 101 -7.69 -33.19 1.16
N PRO A 102 -8.58 -32.73 2.07
CA PRO A 102 -9.51 -33.63 2.75
C PRO A 102 -10.52 -34.25 1.77
N PHE A 103 -10.53 -35.58 1.66
CA PHE A 103 -11.44 -36.37 0.80
C PHE A 103 -12.82 -36.57 1.42
N GLY A 104 -13.42 -35.50 1.95
CA GLY A 104 -14.78 -35.49 2.47
C GLY A 104 -14.92 -35.09 3.94
N VAL A 105 -16.15 -34.72 4.31
CA VAL A 105 -16.49 -34.17 5.64
C VAL A 105 -16.19 -35.16 6.77
N LYS A 106 -16.35 -36.47 6.55
CA LYS A 106 -16.03 -37.51 7.54
C LYS A 106 -14.55 -37.51 7.93
N GLN A 107 -13.65 -37.40 6.95
CA GLN A 107 -12.22 -37.35 7.20
C GLN A 107 -11.84 -36.05 7.90
N LEU A 108 -12.43 -34.93 7.48
CA LEU A 108 -12.24 -33.63 8.10
C LEU A 108 -12.68 -33.63 9.58
N LEU A 109 -13.83 -34.24 9.90
CA LEU A 109 -14.31 -34.44 11.28
C LEU A 109 -13.34 -35.29 12.11
N LYS A 110 -12.85 -36.41 11.56
CA LYS A 110 -11.84 -37.24 12.24
C LYS A 110 -10.58 -36.45 12.55
N ARG A 111 -10.12 -35.62 11.59
CA ARG A 111 -8.96 -34.74 11.76
C ARG A 111 -9.20 -33.68 12.84
N ARG A 112 -10.36 -33.01 12.83
CA ARG A 112 -10.76 -32.04 13.86
C ARG A 112 -10.74 -32.66 15.25
N ARG A 113 -11.35 -33.84 15.43
CA ARG A 113 -11.35 -34.56 16.72
C ARG A 113 -9.94 -34.86 17.20
N ALA A 114 -9.04 -35.28 16.31
CA ALA A 114 -7.64 -35.54 16.67
C ALA A 114 -6.89 -34.26 17.10
N LEU A 115 -7.14 -33.12 16.44
CA LEU A 115 -6.54 -31.83 16.82
C LEU A 115 -7.05 -31.33 18.17
N ILE A 116 -8.36 -31.43 18.42
CA ILE A 116 -8.96 -31.07 19.71
C ILE A 116 -8.41 -31.98 20.82
N LYS A 117 -8.31 -33.29 20.57
CA LYS A 117 -7.72 -34.23 21.54
C LYS A 117 -6.29 -33.81 21.93
N ARG A 118 -5.45 -33.48 20.95
CA ARG A 118 -4.08 -32.99 21.19
C ARG A 118 -4.05 -31.67 21.98
N LEU A 119 -4.96 -30.75 21.69
CA LEU A 119 -5.05 -29.50 22.46
C LEU A 119 -5.41 -29.78 23.93
N ASN A 120 -6.33 -30.72 24.18
CA ASN A 120 -6.72 -31.13 25.52
C ASN A 120 -5.57 -31.87 26.24
N GLU A 121 -4.81 -32.71 25.52
CA GLU A 121 -3.63 -33.41 26.07
C GLU A 121 -2.53 -32.43 26.52
N THR A 122 -2.42 -31.27 25.88
CA THR A 122 -1.46 -30.22 26.28
C THR A 122 -1.99 -29.28 27.37
N ALA A 123 -3.24 -29.45 27.81
CA ALA A 123 -3.86 -28.57 28.79
C ALA A 123 -3.64 -29.10 30.22
N THR A 124 -3.32 -28.18 31.12
CA THR A 124 -3.16 -28.45 32.55
C THR A 124 -4.08 -27.53 33.35
N SER A 125 -4.23 -27.78 34.66
CA SER A 125 -4.99 -26.88 35.55
C SER A 125 -4.45 -25.44 35.52
N GLU A 126 -3.15 -25.27 35.37
CA GLU A 126 -2.47 -23.96 35.28
C GLU A 126 -2.53 -23.33 33.88
N ASN A 127 -2.76 -24.13 32.83
CA ASN A 127 -2.83 -23.65 31.45
C ASN A 127 -3.99 -24.36 30.71
N PRO A 128 -5.23 -23.88 30.90
CA PRO A 128 -6.40 -24.49 30.27
C PRO A 128 -6.41 -24.29 28.76
N VAL A 129 -7.20 -25.11 28.06
CA VAL A 129 -7.37 -24.98 26.61
C VAL A 129 -7.90 -23.60 26.27
N SER A 130 -7.16 -22.87 25.43
CA SER A 130 -7.56 -21.56 24.98
C SER A 130 -8.85 -21.62 24.14
N ILE A 131 -9.91 -20.98 24.62
CA ILE A 131 -11.19 -20.83 23.90
C ILE A 131 -10.96 -20.24 22.50
N LYS A 132 -10.00 -19.31 22.35
CA LYS A 132 -9.62 -18.73 21.06
C LYS A 132 -9.07 -19.77 20.07
N LYS A 133 -8.24 -20.71 20.54
CA LYS A 133 -7.73 -21.80 19.69
C LYS A 133 -8.86 -22.72 19.23
N LEU A 134 -9.80 -23.05 20.10
CA LEU A 134 -10.97 -23.87 19.76
C LEU A 134 -11.89 -23.16 18.77
N SER A 135 -12.19 -21.87 19.00
CA SER A 135 -12.99 -21.05 18.09
C SER A 135 -12.38 -21.01 16.68
N ARG A 136 -11.06 -20.78 16.58
CA ARG A 136 -10.32 -20.81 15.31
C ARG A 136 -10.44 -22.15 14.60
N LEU A 137 -10.31 -23.27 15.31
CA LEU A 137 -10.49 -24.60 14.72
C LEU A 137 -11.92 -24.81 14.19
N ASN A 138 -12.93 -24.25 14.85
CA ASN A 138 -14.32 -24.36 14.41
C ASN A 138 -14.55 -23.55 13.12
N ILE A 139 -14.10 -22.29 13.08
CA ILE A 139 -14.22 -21.42 11.89
C ILE A 139 -13.55 -22.08 10.69
N VAL A 140 -12.32 -22.56 10.86
CA VAL A 140 -11.57 -23.25 9.80
C VAL A 140 -12.24 -24.54 9.36
N TYR A 141 -12.79 -25.32 10.29
CA TYR A 141 -13.53 -26.53 9.97
C TYR A 141 -14.73 -26.23 9.08
N GLU A 142 -15.55 -25.23 9.43
CA GLU A 142 -16.71 -24.86 8.62
C GLU A 142 -16.29 -24.33 7.25
N LEU A 143 -15.19 -23.56 7.15
CA LEU A 143 -14.65 -23.10 5.86
C LEU A 143 -14.24 -24.28 4.95
N LEU A 144 -13.52 -25.26 5.50
CA LEU A 144 -13.10 -26.44 4.73
C LEU A 144 -14.30 -27.32 4.37
N LYS A 145 -15.25 -27.50 5.29
CA LYS A 145 -16.49 -28.23 5.06
C LYS A 145 -17.30 -27.60 3.92
N ALA A 146 -17.50 -26.29 3.95
CA ALA A 146 -18.21 -25.56 2.90
C ALA A 146 -17.50 -25.67 1.54
N THR A 147 -16.17 -25.75 1.53
CA THR A 147 -15.41 -25.99 0.30
C THR A 147 -15.66 -27.40 -0.26
N ILE A 148 -15.66 -28.42 0.61
CA ILE A 148 -15.93 -29.82 0.23
C ILE A 148 -17.37 -29.99 -0.27
N GLU A 149 -18.32 -29.34 0.38
CA GLU A 149 -19.75 -29.42 0.05
C GLU A 149 -20.15 -28.53 -1.12
N GLY A 150 -19.24 -27.67 -1.61
CA GLY A 150 -19.53 -26.71 -2.68
C GLY A 150 -20.52 -25.61 -2.27
N THR A 151 -20.67 -25.34 -0.98
CA THR A 151 -21.64 -24.38 -0.43
C THR A 151 -21.04 -23.01 -0.13
N LYS A 152 -19.80 -22.75 -0.58
CA LYS A 152 -19.18 -21.42 -0.47
C LYS A 152 -19.99 -20.39 -1.26
N THR A 153 -20.62 -19.47 -0.55
CA THR A 153 -21.23 -18.28 -1.12
C THR A 153 -20.26 -17.10 -1.02
N ILE A 154 -19.94 -16.49 -2.17
CA ILE A 154 -19.30 -15.17 -2.19
C ILE A 154 -20.39 -14.15 -1.85
N SER A 155 -20.07 -13.12 -1.06
CA SER A 155 -21.06 -12.09 -0.76
C SER A 155 -21.37 -11.29 -2.06
N PRO A 156 -22.65 -11.07 -2.40
CA PRO A 156 -23.04 -10.34 -3.61
C PRO A 156 -22.46 -8.90 -3.67
N GLU A 157 -22.18 -8.32 -2.51
CA GLU A 157 -21.64 -6.97 -2.34
C GLU A 157 -20.20 -6.79 -2.87
N VAL A 158 -19.42 -7.89 -2.91
CA VAL A 158 -18.04 -7.91 -3.41
C VAL A 158 -18.02 -8.17 -4.92
N GLU A 159 -18.96 -8.95 -5.44
CA GLU A 159 -19.04 -9.27 -6.88
C GLU A 159 -19.41 -8.05 -7.74
N ASN A 160 -20.29 -7.18 -7.27
CA ASN A 160 -20.80 -6.06 -8.07
C ASN A 160 -20.05 -4.73 -7.87
N TYR A 161 -19.02 -4.68 -7.03
CA TYR A 161 -18.26 -3.44 -6.84
C TYR A 161 -17.42 -3.13 -8.07
N LYS A 162 -17.51 -1.93 -8.64
CA LYS A 162 -16.50 -1.42 -9.58
C LYS A 162 -16.05 -0.07 -9.05
N PRO A 163 -14.81 0.05 -8.55
CA PRO A 163 -14.33 1.32 -8.08
C PRO A 163 -14.13 2.24 -9.30
N ASN A 164 -14.57 3.50 -9.19
CA ASN A 164 -14.31 4.50 -10.21
C ASN A 164 -13.04 5.24 -9.79
N ILE A 165 -11.94 4.98 -10.49
CA ILE A 165 -10.61 5.41 -10.09
C ILE A 165 -10.07 6.35 -11.15
N CYS A 166 -9.52 7.47 -10.72
CA CYS A 166 -8.85 8.42 -11.59
C CYS A 166 -7.58 8.92 -10.89
N GLY A 167 -6.44 8.53 -11.44
CA GLY A 167 -5.13 8.99 -11.02
C GLY A 167 -4.73 10.29 -11.72
N TYR A 168 -3.76 10.95 -11.13
CA TYR A 168 -3.04 12.07 -11.73
C TYR A 168 -1.64 11.61 -12.13
N SER A 169 -1.08 12.19 -13.18
CA SER A 169 0.30 11.94 -13.58
C SER A 169 0.92 13.14 -14.25
N THR A 170 2.23 13.28 -14.10
CA THR A 170 3.01 14.34 -14.70
C THR A 170 4.40 13.85 -15.08
N ARG A 171 5.05 14.58 -15.98
CA ARG A 171 6.47 14.39 -16.29
C ARG A 171 7.30 14.93 -15.13
N LEU A 172 8.43 14.28 -14.88
CA LEU A 172 9.46 14.78 -13.97
C LEU A 172 10.73 15.14 -14.74
N SER A 173 11.57 15.92 -14.08
CA SER A 173 12.90 16.31 -14.57
C SER A 173 13.98 15.52 -13.83
N CYS A 174 13.76 15.29 -12.52
CA CYS A 174 14.61 14.41 -11.72
C CYS A 174 14.47 12.92 -12.09
N ALA A 175 13.31 12.52 -12.62
CA ALA A 175 12.98 11.16 -13.05
C ALA A 175 12.15 11.18 -14.36
N LEU A 176 11.57 10.06 -14.80
CA LEU A 176 10.80 10.02 -16.05
C LEU A 176 9.39 10.61 -15.87
N ALA A 177 8.66 10.14 -14.86
CA ALA A 177 7.30 10.57 -14.58
C ALA A 177 6.90 10.27 -13.13
N PHE A 178 5.90 11.00 -12.65
CA PHE A 178 5.21 10.74 -11.39
C PHE A 178 3.75 10.42 -11.70
N GLY A 179 3.23 9.35 -11.10
CA GLY A 179 1.82 8.99 -11.09
C GLY A 179 1.34 8.86 -9.66
N VAL A 180 0.14 9.34 -9.38
CA VAL A 180 -0.49 9.22 -8.06
C VAL A 180 -1.96 8.89 -8.23
N CYS A 181 -2.48 8.06 -7.35
CA CYS A 181 -3.89 7.76 -7.31
C CYS A 181 -4.35 7.71 -5.86
N GLU A 182 -5.49 8.31 -5.60
CA GLU A 182 -6.10 8.46 -4.29
C GLU A 182 -7.55 8.00 -4.37
N GLU A 183 -8.00 7.21 -3.41
CA GLU A 183 -9.40 6.88 -3.27
C GLU A 183 -9.83 6.83 -1.80
N ARG A 184 -10.97 7.47 -1.52
CA ARG A 184 -11.55 7.55 -0.18
C ARG A 184 -11.97 6.19 0.33
N ASN A 185 -12.43 5.29 -0.54
CA ASN A 185 -13.07 4.05 -0.16
C ASN A 185 -14.36 4.30 0.64
N GLU A 186 -15.33 4.93 -0.02
CA GLU A 186 -16.60 5.38 0.60
C GLU A 186 -17.41 4.26 1.28
N ARG A 187 -17.10 2.99 0.98
CA ARG A 187 -17.67 1.82 1.65
C ARG A 187 -17.29 1.72 3.13
N TRP A 188 -16.09 2.19 3.48
CA TRP A 188 -15.51 2.01 4.82
C TRP A 188 -15.11 3.32 5.49
N ARG A 189 -14.83 4.37 4.70
CA ARG A 189 -14.38 5.67 5.21
C ARG A 189 -15.34 6.77 4.79
N SER A 190 -15.73 7.60 5.75
CA SER A 190 -16.59 8.77 5.50
C SER A 190 -15.83 9.97 4.93
N LYS A 191 -14.50 10.01 5.10
CA LYS A 191 -13.63 11.11 4.70
C LYS A 191 -12.34 10.59 4.09
N MET A 192 -11.73 11.41 3.25
CA MET A 192 -10.38 11.20 2.73
C MET A 192 -9.41 11.91 3.66
N GLU A 193 -8.74 11.16 4.52
CA GLU A 193 -7.77 11.65 5.50
C GLU A 193 -6.33 11.55 5.00
N ASP A 194 -6.06 10.65 4.04
CA ASP A 194 -4.78 10.56 3.33
C ASP A 194 -4.51 11.82 2.50
N ARG A 195 -3.22 12.19 2.41
CA ARG A 195 -2.72 13.25 1.53
C ARG A 195 -1.39 12.84 0.92
N TYR A 196 -1.03 13.46 -0.18
CA TYR A 196 0.32 13.38 -0.75
C TYR A 196 0.86 14.78 -1.02
N SER A 197 2.17 14.88 -1.22
CA SER A 197 2.77 16.03 -1.86
C SER A 197 3.95 15.62 -2.72
N TYR A 198 4.20 16.38 -3.79
CA TYR A 198 5.39 16.20 -4.62
C TYR A 198 5.88 17.56 -5.09
N GLN A 199 7.19 17.67 -5.31
CA GLN A 199 7.84 18.86 -5.83
C GLN A 199 8.99 18.40 -6.74
N ASP A 200 8.84 18.59 -8.05
CA ASP A 200 9.97 18.50 -8.99
C ASP A 200 10.83 19.75 -8.88
N TYR A 201 12.09 19.69 -9.33
CA TYR A 201 13.07 20.76 -9.16
C TYR A 201 13.25 21.18 -7.68
N PHE A 202 13.30 20.20 -6.78
CA PHE A 202 13.42 20.47 -5.35
C PHE A 202 14.74 21.20 -5.06
N CYS A 203 14.71 22.24 -4.21
CA CYS A 203 15.86 23.14 -3.98
C CYS A 203 16.43 23.77 -5.28
N ASN A 204 15.58 24.03 -6.28
CA ASN A 204 15.96 24.53 -7.61
C ASN A 204 16.95 23.65 -8.37
N ASP A 205 17.07 22.36 -8.03
CA ASP A 205 17.92 21.41 -8.74
C ASP A 205 17.08 20.50 -9.66
N PRO A 206 17.29 20.53 -10.99
CA PRO A 206 16.55 19.69 -11.94
C PRO A 206 16.75 18.18 -11.73
N GLN A 207 17.82 17.78 -11.03
CA GLN A 207 18.07 16.37 -10.70
C GLN A 207 17.46 15.97 -9.35
N SER A 208 16.71 16.86 -8.71
CA SER A 208 16.15 16.65 -7.39
C SER A 208 14.63 16.74 -7.37
N GLY A 209 14.03 15.84 -6.59
CA GLY A 209 12.57 15.75 -6.44
C GLY A 209 12.18 15.31 -5.04
N PHE A 210 11.14 15.93 -4.49
CA PHE A 210 10.54 15.55 -3.22
C PHE A 210 9.20 14.85 -3.47
N PHE A 211 8.94 13.79 -2.72
CA PHE A 211 7.69 13.01 -2.79
C PHE A 211 7.27 12.56 -1.39
N ALA A 212 5.98 12.59 -1.09
CA ALA A 212 5.50 12.18 0.22
C ALA A 212 4.08 11.64 0.19
N VAL A 213 3.79 10.73 1.13
CA VAL A 213 2.44 10.28 1.48
C VAL A 213 2.25 10.38 2.98
N TYR A 214 1.10 10.91 3.36
CA TYR A 214 0.65 11.13 4.72
C TYR A 214 -0.67 10.39 4.91
N ASP A 215 -0.64 9.31 5.68
CA ASP A 215 -1.81 8.48 6.01
C ASP A 215 -2.44 9.03 7.29
N GLY A 216 -3.57 9.72 7.12
CA GLY A 216 -4.20 10.53 8.16
C GLY A 216 -5.13 9.71 9.06
N TYR A 217 -5.18 10.05 10.33
CA TYR A 217 -6.11 9.44 11.28
C TYR A 217 -6.65 10.46 12.28
N ASN A 218 -7.86 10.20 12.79
CA ASN A 218 -8.59 11.09 13.70
C ASN A 218 -8.81 12.50 13.09
N GLY A 219 -8.87 12.60 11.75
CA GLY A 219 -8.98 13.85 11.00
C GLY A 219 -7.85 14.05 9.99
N ALA A 220 -8.14 14.77 8.91
CA ALA A 220 -7.20 15.01 7.81
C ALA A 220 -6.18 16.14 8.07
N ILE A 221 -6.34 16.91 9.15
CA ILE A 221 -5.66 18.23 9.29
C ILE A 221 -4.15 18.09 9.46
N ALA A 222 -3.68 17.09 10.20
CA ALA A 222 -2.25 16.80 10.31
C ALA A 222 -1.64 16.45 8.94
N ALA A 223 -2.27 15.51 8.20
CA ALA A 223 -1.84 15.12 6.87
C ALA A 223 -1.87 16.30 5.88
N GLU A 224 -2.92 17.12 5.92
CA GLU A 224 -3.06 18.32 5.07
C GLU A 224 -1.98 19.36 5.34
N LYS A 225 -1.70 19.66 6.61
CA LYS A 225 -0.61 20.57 6.97
C LYS A 225 0.76 20.00 6.57
N CYS A 226 0.98 18.69 6.74
CA CYS A 226 2.23 18.07 6.31
C CYS A 226 2.40 18.15 4.79
N ALA A 227 1.36 17.81 4.02
CA ALA A 227 1.39 17.93 2.57
C ALA A 227 1.72 19.37 2.12
N ARG A 228 1.18 20.37 2.82
CA ARG A 228 1.37 21.78 2.49
C ARG A 228 2.73 22.36 2.89
N TYR A 229 3.27 22.05 4.07
CA TYR A 229 4.41 22.78 4.63
C TYR A 229 5.68 21.94 4.83
N PHE A 230 5.59 20.62 4.85
CA PHE A 230 6.75 19.77 5.19
C PHE A 230 7.92 19.97 4.23
N HIS A 231 7.63 20.05 2.92
CA HIS A 231 8.63 20.18 1.87
C HIS A 231 9.35 21.54 1.90
N GLU A 232 8.65 22.62 2.29
CA GLU A 232 9.24 23.95 2.49
C GLU A 232 10.24 23.93 3.66
N ILE A 233 9.82 23.39 4.82
CA ILE A 233 10.69 23.26 6.01
C ILE A 233 11.91 22.39 5.68
N LEU A 234 11.72 21.30 4.92
CA LEU A 234 12.83 20.46 4.47
C LEU A 234 13.78 21.20 3.53
N SER A 235 13.23 21.97 2.58
CA SER A 235 14.02 22.75 1.62
C SER A 235 14.93 23.73 2.35
N ASP A 236 14.41 24.48 3.31
CA ASP A 236 15.19 25.46 4.09
C ASP A 236 16.38 24.82 4.83
N LYS A 237 16.21 23.59 5.32
CA LYS A 237 17.28 22.86 6.03
C LYS A 237 18.30 22.22 5.09
N ILE A 238 17.90 21.83 3.88
CA ILE A 238 18.79 21.16 2.93
C ILE A 238 19.47 22.14 1.97
N GLU A 239 18.89 23.30 1.71
CA GLU A 239 19.45 24.32 0.81
C GLU A 239 20.94 24.66 1.12
N PRO A 240 21.37 24.79 2.40
CA PRO A 240 22.80 25.01 2.71
C PRO A 240 23.69 23.83 2.30
N VAL A 241 23.17 22.60 2.35
CA VAL A 241 23.88 21.37 1.98
C VAL A 241 24.17 21.36 0.47
N TYR A 242 23.24 21.83 -0.36
CA TYR A 242 23.43 21.94 -1.82
C TYR A 242 24.57 22.89 -2.21
N ARG A 243 24.89 23.86 -1.37
CA ARG A 243 25.93 24.88 -1.64
C ARG A 243 27.29 24.54 -1.03
N SER A 244 27.40 23.42 -0.32
CA SER A 244 28.63 23.03 0.37
C SER A 244 29.48 22.07 -0.46
N ASP A 245 30.80 22.29 -0.51
CA ASP A 245 31.78 21.34 -1.07
C ASP A 245 32.13 20.23 -0.05
N SER A 246 31.10 19.62 0.52
CA SER A 246 31.23 18.57 1.53
C SER A 246 31.44 17.20 0.89
N SER A 247 32.17 16.31 1.56
CA SER A 247 32.27 14.92 1.14
C SER A 247 30.90 14.22 1.10
N HIS A 248 30.74 13.18 0.27
CA HIS A 248 29.46 12.46 0.10
C HIS A 248 28.88 11.95 1.43
N LYS A 249 29.72 11.41 2.32
CA LYS A 249 29.30 10.92 3.64
C LYS A 249 28.82 12.03 4.58
N GLU A 250 29.44 13.20 4.50
CA GLU A 250 29.06 14.36 5.30
C GLU A 250 27.70 14.90 4.82
N VAL A 251 27.51 15.00 3.50
CA VAL A 251 26.24 15.36 2.89
C VAL A 251 25.11 14.39 3.28
N GLU A 252 25.38 13.07 3.27
CA GLU A 252 24.41 12.08 3.73
C GLU A 252 24.00 12.32 5.19
N ASN A 253 24.96 12.53 6.09
CA ASN A 253 24.68 12.81 7.51
C ASN A 253 23.89 14.11 7.71
N GLN A 254 24.21 15.15 6.94
CA GLN A 254 23.52 16.43 6.98
C GLN A 254 22.07 16.30 6.51
N ILE A 255 21.81 15.60 5.41
CA ILE A 255 20.45 15.34 4.92
C ILE A 255 19.66 14.48 5.92
N VAL A 256 20.28 13.45 6.49
CA VAL A 256 19.64 12.63 7.53
C VAL A 256 19.27 13.46 8.76
N THR A 257 20.12 14.41 9.13
CA THR A 257 19.88 15.34 10.25
C THR A 257 18.75 16.31 9.89
N ALA A 258 18.78 16.90 8.69
CA ALA A 258 17.74 17.78 8.18
C ALA A 258 16.36 17.09 8.21
N PHE A 259 16.24 15.83 7.77
CA PHE A 259 14.98 15.09 7.90
C PHE A 259 14.51 14.99 9.35
N LYS A 260 15.38 14.61 10.29
CA LYS A 260 14.99 14.48 11.70
C LYS A 260 14.53 15.81 12.29
N GLU A 261 15.24 16.90 11.96
CA GLU A 261 14.87 18.24 12.38
C GLU A 261 13.57 18.73 11.74
N THR A 262 13.32 18.42 10.46
CA THR A 262 12.06 18.75 9.78
C THR A 262 10.89 18.01 10.43
N TYR A 263 11.02 16.73 10.76
CA TYR A 263 9.97 16.01 11.47
C TYR A 263 9.70 16.62 12.85
N ASP A 264 10.75 17.05 13.58
CA ASP A 264 10.60 17.72 14.88
C ASP A 264 9.94 19.09 14.77
N GLU A 265 10.35 19.89 13.79
CA GLU A 265 9.78 21.22 13.53
C GLU A 265 8.34 21.13 13.03
N MET A 266 8.04 20.20 12.13
CA MET A 266 6.68 19.96 11.65
C MET A 266 5.78 19.49 12.79
N ASP A 267 6.25 18.61 13.67
CA ASP A 267 5.46 18.16 14.82
C ASP A 267 5.15 19.31 15.79
N LYS A 268 6.11 20.22 16.03
CA LYS A 268 5.88 21.46 16.78
C LYS A 268 4.92 22.39 16.05
N PHE A 269 5.02 22.53 14.73
CA PHE A 269 4.07 23.32 13.94
C PHE A 269 2.63 22.78 14.07
N LEU A 270 2.47 21.46 14.17
CA LEU A 270 1.17 20.83 14.43
C LEU A 270 0.64 21.06 15.85
N LEU A 271 1.51 21.44 16.81
CA LEU A 271 1.10 21.91 18.13
C LEU A 271 0.47 23.31 18.05
N PHE A 272 1.00 24.17 17.16
CA PHE A 272 0.55 25.55 16.99
C PHE A 272 -0.72 25.63 16.12
N GLY A 273 -1.85 25.78 16.81
CA GLY A 273 -3.17 26.07 16.25
C GLY A 273 -3.92 26.94 17.26
N VAL A 274 -4.07 28.21 16.91
CA VAL A 274 -4.45 29.33 17.80
C VAL A 274 -5.75 29.05 18.56
N ASN A 275 -5.68 28.98 19.90
CA ASN A 275 -6.80 29.10 20.85
C ASN A 275 -8.05 28.21 20.68
N GLU A 276 -7.98 27.02 20.09
CA GLU A 276 -9.18 26.18 19.95
C GLU A 276 -9.10 24.82 20.66
N ASN A 277 -10.22 24.48 21.29
CA ASN A 277 -10.64 23.10 21.59
C ASN A 277 -10.92 22.28 20.29
N SER A 278 -10.30 22.62 19.17
CA SER A 278 -10.65 22.11 17.84
C SER A 278 -10.07 20.73 17.57
N ARG A 279 -10.76 20.03 16.65
CA ARG A 279 -10.40 18.72 16.09
C ARG A 279 -8.96 18.66 15.55
N ASN A 280 -8.33 19.80 15.29
CA ASN A 280 -6.98 19.94 14.74
C ASN A 280 -5.93 19.22 15.60
N ARG A 281 -6.00 19.36 16.93
CA ARG A 281 -5.02 18.72 17.83
C ARG A 281 -5.18 17.21 17.88
N TRP A 282 -6.38 16.70 17.62
CA TRP A 282 -6.69 15.27 17.66
C TRP A 282 -6.26 14.54 16.39
N SER A 283 -6.12 15.25 15.27
CA SER A 283 -5.62 14.64 14.03
C SER A 283 -4.14 14.31 14.13
N GLY A 284 -3.76 13.15 13.59
CA GLY A 284 -2.38 12.74 13.39
C GLY A 284 -2.21 12.12 12.01
N CYS A 285 -0.97 11.83 11.64
CA CYS A 285 -0.70 11.06 10.43
C CYS A 285 0.57 10.22 10.55
N SER A 286 0.58 9.08 9.87
CA SER A 286 1.80 8.41 9.48
C SER A 286 2.40 9.14 8.28
N ALA A 287 3.72 9.33 8.25
CA ALA A 287 4.37 10.14 7.23
C ALA A 287 5.57 9.41 6.62
N LEU A 288 5.56 9.26 5.31
CA LEU A 288 6.69 8.81 4.51
C LEU A 288 7.09 9.93 3.55
N THR A 289 8.34 10.35 3.62
CA THR A 289 8.90 11.43 2.80
C THR A 289 10.15 10.93 2.09
N CYS A 290 10.27 11.27 0.81
CA CYS A 290 11.34 10.82 -0.08
C CYS A 290 11.99 12.03 -0.73
N LEU A 291 13.32 12.07 -0.75
CA LEU A 291 14.12 13.02 -1.52
C LEU A 291 14.97 12.24 -2.51
N LEU A 292 14.72 12.41 -3.79
CA LEU A 292 15.63 12.02 -4.85
C LEU A 292 16.58 13.20 -5.09
N ARG A 293 17.90 12.96 -5.02
CA ARG A 293 18.94 13.95 -5.35
C ARG A 293 20.00 13.30 -6.22
N GLY A 294 19.99 13.61 -7.51
CA GLY A 294 20.80 12.92 -8.50
C GLY A 294 20.46 11.42 -8.50
N ASN A 295 21.43 10.58 -8.13
CA ASN A 295 21.22 9.14 -7.98
C ASN A 295 21.06 8.69 -6.51
N ASN A 296 20.95 9.59 -5.54
CA ASN A 296 20.77 9.20 -4.14
C ASN A 296 19.30 9.37 -3.74
N LEU A 297 18.67 8.29 -3.28
CA LEU A 297 17.32 8.29 -2.76
C LEU A 297 17.35 8.24 -1.23
N TYR A 298 16.85 9.31 -0.61
CA TYR A 298 16.64 9.38 0.83
C TYR A 298 15.17 9.08 1.13
N VAL A 299 14.92 8.16 2.06
CA VAL A 299 13.57 7.79 2.51
C VAL A 299 13.49 7.92 4.02
N ALA A 300 12.59 8.76 4.50
CA ALA A 300 12.28 8.94 5.91
C ALA A 300 10.85 8.44 6.20
N ASN A 301 10.72 7.55 7.19
CA ASN A 301 9.42 7.02 7.60
C ASN A 301 9.15 7.23 9.09
N ALA A 302 7.96 7.72 9.43
CA ALA A 302 7.39 7.66 10.77
C ALA A 302 5.92 7.21 10.67
N GLY A 303 5.69 5.92 10.82
CA GLY A 303 4.35 5.32 10.83
C GLY A 303 4.20 4.08 9.95
N THR A 304 2.99 3.84 9.44
CA THR A 304 2.56 2.64 8.69
C THR A 304 2.60 2.79 7.17
N VAL A 305 3.03 3.94 6.66
CA VAL A 305 3.25 4.18 5.23
C VAL A 305 4.54 3.48 4.82
N ARG A 306 4.57 2.88 3.61
CA ARG A 306 5.73 2.09 3.15
C ARG A 306 6.15 2.47 1.73
N ALA A 307 7.47 2.43 1.50
CA ALA A 307 8.10 2.57 0.19
C ALA A 307 8.84 1.29 -0.20
N ILE A 308 8.76 0.95 -1.48
CA ILE A 308 9.49 -0.15 -2.12
C ILE A 308 10.16 0.34 -3.41
N LEU A 309 11.35 -0.19 -3.69
CA LEU A 309 12.07 0.00 -4.94
C LEU A 309 11.98 -1.28 -5.77
N CYS A 310 11.53 -1.14 -7.02
CA CYS A 310 11.39 -2.26 -7.93
C CYS A 310 12.50 -2.23 -8.96
N LYS A 311 13.23 -3.34 -9.06
CA LYS A 311 14.34 -3.53 -9.99
C LYS A 311 13.88 -4.30 -11.23
N GLY A 312 14.56 -4.07 -12.35
CA GLY A 312 14.22 -4.70 -13.63
C GLY A 312 14.42 -6.20 -13.70
N ASP A 313 15.13 -6.79 -12.75
CA ASP A 313 15.20 -8.24 -12.60
C ASP A 313 13.96 -8.82 -11.88
N GLY A 314 12.99 -7.99 -11.49
CA GLY A 314 11.83 -8.35 -10.69
C GLY A 314 12.10 -8.41 -9.18
N SER A 315 13.26 -7.96 -8.70
CA SER A 315 13.54 -7.89 -7.27
C SER A 315 12.89 -6.65 -6.63
N VAL A 316 12.43 -6.80 -5.39
CA VAL A 316 11.88 -5.70 -4.58
C VAL A 316 12.77 -5.43 -3.39
N VAL A 317 13.13 -4.16 -3.21
CA VAL A 317 13.85 -3.68 -2.03
C VAL A 317 12.91 -2.83 -1.19
N GLN A 318 12.58 -3.31 0.01
CA GLN A 318 11.85 -2.52 0.99
C GLN A 318 12.73 -1.35 1.49
N LEU A 319 12.27 -0.12 1.26
CA LEU A 319 13.02 1.11 1.60
C LEU A 319 12.70 1.62 3.00
N SER A 320 11.48 1.41 3.47
CA SER A 320 11.04 1.78 4.82
C SER A 320 10.42 0.60 5.57
N ARG A 321 10.49 0.63 6.90
CA ARG A 321 9.84 -0.37 7.77
C ARG A 321 8.70 0.29 8.50
N ASP A 322 7.55 -0.38 8.54
CA ASP A 322 6.39 0.10 9.26
C ASP A 322 6.68 0.19 10.76
N HIS A 323 6.23 1.27 11.38
CA HIS A 323 6.33 1.47 12.81
C HIS A 323 5.05 0.97 13.48
N THR A 324 5.01 -0.32 13.81
CA THR A 324 3.86 -0.96 14.48
C THR A 324 4.28 -1.70 15.74
N PRO A 325 3.34 -2.06 16.63
CA PRO A 325 3.63 -2.90 17.79
C PRO A 325 4.13 -4.31 17.44
N LEU A 326 4.08 -4.74 16.17
CA LEU A 326 4.70 -6.00 15.75
C LEU A 326 6.23 -5.94 15.82
N ASN A 327 6.81 -4.74 15.67
CA ASN A 327 8.24 -4.54 15.82
C ASN A 327 8.67 -4.73 17.27
N LYS A 328 9.60 -5.66 17.50
CA LYS A 328 10.10 -5.95 18.86
C LYS A 328 10.70 -4.73 19.55
N LYS A 329 11.40 -3.85 18.82
CA LYS A 329 11.98 -2.61 19.36
C LYS A 329 10.89 -1.61 19.76
N GLU A 330 9.93 -1.37 18.87
CA GLU A 330 8.81 -0.46 19.14
C GLU A 330 7.92 -0.97 20.26
N ARG A 331 7.58 -2.27 20.28
CA ARG A 331 6.82 -2.89 21.38
C ARG A 331 7.50 -2.67 22.72
N LYS A 332 8.80 -2.94 22.82
CA LYS A 332 9.57 -2.69 24.05
C LYS A 332 9.55 -1.21 24.45
N ARG A 333 9.60 -0.28 23.50
CA ARG A 333 9.52 1.16 23.74
C ARG A 333 8.14 1.55 24.29
N ILE A 334 7.06 1.09 23.64
CA ILE A 334 5.68 1.38 24.05
C ILE A 334 5.37 0.79 25.43
N THR A 335 5.75 -0.46 25.72
CA THR A 335 5.45 -1.12 26.99
C THR A 335 6.10 -0.45 28.22
N LYS A 336 7.10 0.43 28.04
CA LYS A 336 7.68 1.18 29.16
C LYS A 336 6.71 2.22 29.74
N ASN A 337 6.00 2.94 28.88
CA ASN A 337 5.17 4.10 29.25
C ASN A 337 3.72 4.02 28.75
N GLY A 338 3.32 2.88 28.20
CA GLY A 338 1.98 2.63 27.67
C GLY A 338 1.68 1.15 27.53
N GLN A 339 0.62 0.84 26.80
CA GLN A 339 0.09 -0.51 26.67
C GLN A 339 0.05 -0.95 25.19
N VAL A 340 0.24 -2.25 24.96
CA VAL A 340 -0.02 -2.88 23.67
C VAL A 340 -1.19 -3.84 23.81
N SER A 341 -2.33 -3.45 23.25
CA SER A 341 -3.56 -4.24 23.22
C SER A 341 -3.54 -5.17 22.00
N THR A 342 -3.65 -6.47 22.23
CA THR A 342 -3.62 -7.49 21.16
C THR A 342 -4.99 -8.13 21.02
N SER A 343 -5.64 -7.94 19.88
CA SER A 343 -6.88 -8.60 19.49
C SER A 343 -6.60 -9.73 18.49
N GLU A 344 -7.64 -10.43 18.02
CA GLU A 344 -7.48 -11.46 16.98
C GLU A 344 -7.14 -10.87 15.60
N LYS A 345 -7.52 -9.61 15.36
CA LYS A 345 -7.42 -8.94 14.05
C LYS A 345 -6.43 -7.79 14.02
N SER A 346 -6.09 -7.23 15.19
CA SER A 346 -5.31 -6.00 15.27
C SER A 346 -4.44 -5.96 16.52
N ILE A 347 -3.35 -5.19 16.44
CA ILE A 347 -2.50 -4.87 17.59
C ILE A 347 -2.40 -3.36 17.68
N LEU A 348 -2.81 -2.80 18.81
CA LEU A 348 -3.00 -1.37 18.99
C LEU A 348 -2.20 -0.84 20.18
N VAL A 349 -1.64 0.36 20.03
CA VAL A 349 -1.04 1.19 21.07
C VAL A 349 -2.15 1.82 21.89
N ASN A 350 -2.12 1.60 23.21
CA ASN A 350 -3.14 2.03 24.16
C ASN A 350 -4.58 1.66 23.76
N GLY A 351 -4.76 0.62 22.92
CA GLY A 351 -6.06 0.23 22.38
C GLY A 351 -6.63 1.13 21.27
N LEU A 352 -5.88 2.15 20.82
CA LEU A 352 -6.39 3.18 19.90
C LEU A 352 -5.75 3.14 18.51
N LEU A 353 -4.42 3.02 18.42
CA LEU A 353 -3.68 3.21 17.16
C LEU A 353 -2.84 2.01 16.75
N SER A 354 -2.83 1.69 15.47
CA SER A 354 -1.95 0.65 14.89
C SER A 354 -0.51 1.13 14.74
N SER A 355 -0.29 2.44 14.60
CA SER A 355 1.03 3.04 14.45
C SER A 355 1.70 3.35 15.80
N THR A 356 3.01 3.15 15.87
CA THR A 356 3.86 3.51 17.03
C THR A 356 4.60 4.84 16.84
N ARG A 357 4.58 5.39 15.62
CA ARG A 357 5.20 6.68 15.28
C ARG A 357 4.31 7.48 14.33
N GLY A 358 4.40 8.80 14.38
CA GLY A 358 3.60 9.68 13.53
C GLY A 358 3.70 11.14 13.96
N LEU A 359 3.20 12.03 13.11
CA LEU A 359 3.14 13.47 13.32
C LEU A 359 1.77 13.88 13.88
N GLY A 360 1.75 14.90 14.74
CA GLY A 360 0.52 15.46 15.30
C GLY A 360 -0.04 14.64 16.49
N ASN A 361 -1.37 14.54 16.57
CA ASN A 361 -2.13 13.90 17.66
C ASN A 361 -1.83 14.47 19.06
N HIS A 362 -1.52 15.76 19.15
CA HIS A 362 -1.24 16.48 20.40
C HIS A 362 -2.46 16.65 21.33
N GLY A 363 -3.66 16.38 20.83
CA GLY A 363 -4.92 16.43 21.57
C GLY A 363 -5.09 15.26 22.54
N ASP A 364 -4.32 14.18 22.37
CA ASP A 364 -4.24 13.06 23.29
C ASP A 364 -2.82 12.95 23.87
N PRO A 365 -2.52 13.63 24.99
CA PRO A 365 -1.20 13.59 25.63
C PRO A 365 -0.76 12.18 26.02
N SER A 366 -1.71 11.30 26.38
CA SER A 366 -1.39 9.93 26.79
C SER A 366 -0.81 9.14 25.62
N LEU A 367 -1.41 9.29 24.45
CA LEU A 367 -0.98 8.64 23.22
C LEU A 367 0.24 9.33 22.62
N LYS A 368 0.32 10.67 22.67
CA LYS A 368 1.49 11.43 22.20
C LYS A 368 2.77 11.09 22.98
N SER A 369 2.65 10.77 24.27
CA SER A 369 3.80 10.35 25.08
C SER A 369 4.43 9.03 24.62
N VAL A 370 3.68 8.20 23.88
CA VAL A 370 4.12 6.89 23.39
C VAL A 370 4.26 6.83 21.87
N VAL A 371 3.50 7.61 21.11
CA VAL A 371 3.61 7.74 19.64
C VAL A 371 4.55 8.91 19.32
N ILE A 372 5.80 8.58 19.00
CA ILE A 372 6.86 9.57 18.75
C ILE A 372 6.93 9.95 17.26
N HIS A 373 7.41 11.15 16.95
CA HIS A 373 7.55 11.67 15.59
C HIS A 373 8.92 11.41 14.94
N HIS A 374 9.81 10.66 15.60
CA HIS A 374 11.17 10.43 15.10
C HIS A 374 11.18 9.50 13.88
N PRO A 375 11.63 9.95 12.70
CA PRO A 375 11.69 9.12 11.52
C PRO A 375 12.89 8.16 11.56
N ASP A 376 12.72 6.99 10.95
CA ASP A 376 13.84 6.19 10.48
C ASP A 376 14.20 6.68 9.07
N VAL A 377 15.44 7.13 8.87
CA VAL A 377 15.93 7.69 7.59
C VAL A 377 16.95 6.74 6.98
N LYS A 378 16.84 6.48 5.69
CA LYS A 378 17.74 5.62 4.91
C LYS A 378 18.16 6.31 3.62
N CYS A 379 19.44 6.25 3.29
CA CYS A 379 19.97 6.61 1.97
C CYS A 379 20.17 5.33 1.14
N VAL A 380 19.76 5.35 -0.13
CA VAL A 380 19.97 4.26 -1.09
C VAL A 380 20.48 4.87 -2.40
N PRO A 381 21.68 4.52 -2.87
CA PRO A 381 22.13 4.88 -4.21
C PRO A 381 21.31 4.08 -5.23
N LEU A 382 20.83 4.78 -6.24
CA LEU A 382 20.12 4.24 -7.38
C LEU A 382 21.09 3.88 -8.50
N ASP A 383 20.79 2.78 -9.17
CA ASP A 383 21.50 2.27 -10.34
C ASP A 383 20.56 2.12 -11.55
N GLU A 384 21.10 1.71 -12.69
CA GLU A 384 20.34 1.56 -13.93
C GLU A 384 19.31 0.41 -13.88
N SER A 385 19.40 -0.49 -12.91
CA SER A 385 18.42 -1.56 -12.70
C SER A 385 17.17 -1.09 -11.97
N ASP A 386 17.20 0.09 -11.34
CA ASP A 386 16.06 0.62 -10.60
C ASP A 386 15.03 1.24 -11.55
N GLN A 387 13.83 0.64 -11.60
CA GLN A 387 12.80 0.98 -12.59
C GLN A 387 11.74 1.92 -12.03
N PHE A 388 11.21 1.63 -10.84
CA PHE A 388 10.19 2.46 -10.24
C PHE A 388 10.19 2.37 -8.72
N LEU A 389 9.93 3.52 -8.10
CA LEU A 389 9.70 3.69 -6.68
C LEU A 389 8.19 3.73 -6.45
N ILE A 390 7.68 2.85 -5.60
CA ILE A 390 6.28 2.85 -5.18
C ILE A 390 6.23 3.21 -3.70
N PHE A 391 5.36 4.14 -3.33
CA PHE A 391 5.05 4.44 -1.95
C PHE A 391 3.55 4.56 -1.76
N ALA A 392 3.03 3.97 -0.69
CA ALA A 392 1.60 3.91 -0.47
C ALA A 392 1.21 3.97 1.01
N SER A 393 -0.01 4.44 1.27
CA SER A 393 -0.63 4.39 2.60
C SER A 393 -0.94 2.96 3.05
N ASN A 394 -1.32 2.79 4.31
CA ASN A 394 -1.57 1.48 4.91
C ASN A 394 -2.69 0.70 4.19
N GLY A 395 -3.58 1.38 3.44
CA GLY A 395 -4.63 0.76 2.64
C GLY A 395 -4.13 -0.25 1.61
N ILE A 396 -2.91 -0.10 1.06
CA ILE A 396 -2.29 -1.13 0.21
C ILE A 396 -1.73 -2.27 1.07
N TRP A 397 -0.98 -1.92 2.11
CA TRP A 397 -0.16 -2.86 2.86
C TRP A 397 -0.95 -3.75 3.83
N GLU A 398 -2.22 -3.43 4.07
CA GLU A 398 -3.14 -4.31 4.81
C GLU A 398 -3.66 -5.48 3.96
N VAL A 399 -3.66 -5.34 2.63
CA VAL A 399 -4.17 -6.36 1.70
C VAL A 399 -3.08 -7.02 0.87
N PHE A 400 -1.95 -6.37 0.61
CA PHE A 400 -0.86 -6.95 -0.18
C PHE A 400 0.50 -6.86 0.51
N ASP A 401 1.32 -7.89 0.29
CA ASP A 401 2.77 -7.81 0.56
C ASP A 401 3.52 -7.14 -0.61
N GLU A 402 4.81 -6.86 -0.40
CA GLU A 402 5.62 -6.13 -1.38
C GLU A 402 5.76 -6.85 -2.73
N GLN A 403 5.63 -8.18 -2.73
CA GLN A 403 5.80 -8.96 -3.94
C GLN A 403 4.48 -9.19 -4.67
N GLU A 404 3.38 -9.33 -3.94
CA GLU A 404 2.05 -9.27 -4.54
C GLU A 404 1.81 -7.96 -5.26
N VAL A 405 2.30 -6.83 -4.72
CA VAL A 405 2.30 -5.54 -5.42
C VAL A 405 2.99 -5.63 -6.78
N LEU A 406 4.12 -6.33 -6.91
CA LEU A 406 4.75 -6.55 -8.21
C LEU A 406 3.93 -7.46 -9.13
N LEU A 407 3.37 -8.54 -8.61
CA LEU A 407 2.56 -9.49 -9.39
C LEU A 407 1.32 -8.83 -9.99
N LEU A 408 0.77 -7.80 -9.34
CA LEU A 408 -0.36 -7.02 -9.85
C LEU A 408 -0.01 -6.14 -11.07
N LEU A 409 1.28 -5.94 -11.33
CA LEU A 409 1.80 -5.10 -12.40
C LEU A 409 2.35 -5.88 -13.58
N ASP A 410 2.36 -7.22 -13.51
CA ASP A 410 2.95 -8.11 -14.53
C ASP A 410 2.35 -7.92 -15.93
N ASP A 411 1.02 -7.79 -16.00
CA ASP A 411 0.30 -7.57 -17.27
C ASP A 411 0.51 -6.15 -17.84
N ILE A 412 0.87 -5.19 -16.98
CA ILE A 412 1.16 -3.80 -17.36
C ILE A 412 2.64 -3.63 -17.77
N ILE A 413 3.54 -4.41 -17.16
CA ILE A 413 4.99 -4.38 -17.41
C ILE A 413 5.46 -5.78 -17.83
N PRO A 414 5.35 -6.15 -19.12
CA PRO A 414 5.64 -7.50 -19.58
C PRO A 414 7.09 -7.97 -19.40
N GLU A 415 8.03 -7.05 -19.16
CA GLU A 415 9.43 -7.36 -18.91
C GLU A 415 9.70 -7.81 -17.45
N LEU A 416 8.71 -7.72 -16.57
CA LEU A 416 8.82 -8.21 -15.20
C LEU A 416 8.82 -9.75 -15.23
N ASP A 417 9.97 -10.41 -15.07
CA ASP A 417 10.02 -11.89 -15.05
C ASP A 417 9.38 -12.44 -13.76
N VAL A 418 8.05 -12.59 -13.76
CA VAL A 418 7.28 -13.17 -12.66
C VAL A 418 7.74 -14.59 -12.33
N LYS A 419 8.21 -15.37 -13.31
CA LYS A 419 8.77 -16.70 -13.05
C LYS A 419 10.07 -16.58 -12.27
N ALA A 420 10.90 -15.57 -12.51
CA ALA A 420 12.06 -15.28 -11.67
C ALA A 420 11.66 -14.85 -10.25
N VAL A 421 10.62 -14.03 -10.08
CA VAL A 421 10.07 -13.66 -8.75
C VAL A 421 9.68 -14.93 -7.98
N VAL A 422 8.88 -15.81 -8.58
CA VAL A 422 8.42 -17.08 -7.98
C VAL A 422 9.61 -17.99 -7.64
N ARG A 423 10.55 -18.20 -8.57
CA ARG A 423 11.74 -19.05 -8.35
C ARG A 423 12.62 -18.53 -7.21
N ARG A 424 12.85 -17.21 -7.13
CA ARG A 424 13.64 -16.60 -6.04
C ARG A 424 12.97 -16.79 -4.69
N MET A 425 11.65 -16.71 -4.63
CA MET A 425 10.89 -16.95 -3.40
C MET A 425 10.97 -18.40 -2.92
N GLN A 426 10.83 -19.36 -3.81
CA GLN A 426 10.96 -20.77 -3.46
C GLN A 426 12.36 -21.08 -2.92
N LYS A 427 13.41 -20.46 -3.51
CA LYS A 427 14.79 -20.54 -3.00
C LYS A 427 14.97 -19.87 -1.62
N SER A 428 14.35 -18.71 -1.36
CA SER A 428 14.47 -18.05 -0.06
C SER A 428 13.72 -18.77 1.06
N ARG A 429 12.58 -19.41 0.75
CA ARG A 429 11.80 -20.24 1.69
C ARG A 429 12.54 -21.54 2.05
N SER A 430 13.14 -22.23 1.08
CA SER A 430 13.96 -23.42 1.33
C SER A 430 15.21 -23.10 2.17
N ASN A 431 15.86 -21.95 1.92
CA ASN A 431 17.00 -21.50 2.73
C ASN A 431 16.64 -21.04 4.16
N LYS A 432 15.41 -20.56 4.40
CA LYS A 432 14.93 -20.27 5.77
C LYS A 432 14.58 -21.55 6.53
N ALA A 433 14.02 -22.56 5.86
CA ALA A 433 13.70 -23.86 6.46
C ALA A 433 14.96 -24.67 6.85
N SER A 434 16.04 -24.56 6.09
CA SER A 434 17.33 -25.18 6.43
C SER A 434 18.05 -24.48 7.59
N ARG A 435 17.84 -23.16 7.77
CA ARG A 435 18.38 -22.42 8.94
C ARG A 435 17.59 -22.62 10.24
N SER A 436 16.31 -23.00 10.17
CA SER A 436 15.49 -23.27 11.35
C SER A 436 15.55 -24.72 11.85
N SER A 437 16.28 -25.61 11.17
CA SER A 437 16.42 -27.03 11.51
C SER A 437 17.78 -27.40 12.12
N GLY A 438 18.70 -26.45 12.26
CA GLY A 438 20.01 -26.66 12.87
C GLY A 438 20.20 -25.86 14.16
N ASN A 439 19.54 -26.26 15.25
CA ASN A 439 19.92 -25.83 16.60
C ASN A 439 19.89 -27.02 17.54
N THR A 440 21.04 -27.67 17.71
CA THR A 440 21.40 -28.48 18.88
C THR A 440 22.59 -27.79 19.56
N PRO A 441 22.62 -27.64 20.88
CA PRO A 441 23.66 -26.90 21.57
C PRO A 441 24.87 -27.79 21.90
N GLY A 442 26.09 -27.24 21.74
CA GLY A 442 27.27 -27.72 22.45
C GLY A 442 28.47 -28.08 21.57
N SER A 443 29.41 -27.14 21.40
CA SER A 443 30.76 -27.23 21.96
C SER A 443 31.65 -26.17 21.32
N GLU A 444 32.22 -25.33 22.17
CA GLU A 444 33.25 -24.35 21.87
C GLU A 444 34.48 -25.05 21.29
N LYS A 445 35.11 -24.42 20.29
CA LYS A 445 36.57 -24.42 20.15
C LYS A 445 37.04 -23.23 19.31
N MET A 446 37.82 -22.38 19.98
CA MET A 446 38.69 -21.33 19.44
C MET A 446 39.59 -21.86 18.31
N LYS A 447 39.89 -21.00 17.34
CA LYS A 447 41.14 -20.89 16.56
C LYS A 447 41.04 -19.61 15.71
N GLU A 448 41.69 -18.53 16.14
CA GLU A 448 43.04 -18.09 15.72
C GLU A 448 43.07 -17.47 14.29
N ASN A 449 43.13 -16.14 14.24
CA ASN A 449 43.82 -15.35 13.19
C ASN A 449 45.34 -15.53 13.40
N PRO A 450 46.26 -15.34 12.41
CA PRO A 450 46.37 -14.16 11.52
C PRO A 450 47.13 -14.50 10.17
N PRO A 451 47.92 -13.63 9.48
CA PRO A 451 48.01 -12.16 9.41
C PRO A 451 48.01 -11.58 7.96
N THR A 452 47.91 -10.24 7.92
CA THR A 452 48.34 -9.28 6.90
C THR A 452 49.75 -9.49 6.30
N SER A 453 49.91 -9.26 4.99
CA SER A 453 51.10 -8.65 4.39
C SER A 453 50.87 -8.18 2.94
N GLU A 454 51.09 -6.90 2.68
CA GLU A 454 51.75 -6.36 1.47
C GLU A 454 53.25 -6.18 1.85
N PRO A 455 54.25 -6.03 0.94
CA PRO A 455 54.19 -5.34 -0.37
C PRO A 455 55.07 -5.93 -1.51
N THR A 456 55.08 -5.22 -2.64
CA THR A 456 56.18 -4.96 -3.62
C THR A 456 55.97 -5.35 -5.10
N ASP A 457 56.22 -4.31 -5.91
CA ASP A 457 56.40 -4.20 -7.36
C ASP A 457 57.23 -5.31 -8.02
N GLN A 458 56.88 -5.64 -9.27
CA GLN A 458 57.79 -5.48 -10.42
C GLN A 458 57.07 -5.62 -11.77
N ASN A 459 57.35 -4.65 -12.63
CA ASN A 459 57.05 -4.49 -14.06
C ASN A 459 57.08 -5.77 -14.92
N LYS A 460 56.17 -5.81 -15.91
CA LYS A 460 56.54 -6.02 -17.34
C LYS A 460 55.42 -5.58 -18.29
N HIS A 461 55.80 -4.65 -19.18
CA HIS A 461 55.14 -4.25 -20.42
C HIS A 461 54.68 -5.43 -21.28
N THR A 462 53.55 -5.28 -21.97
CA THR A 462 53.52 -5.13 -23.44
C THR A 462 52.17 -4.60 -23.91
N ASP A 463 52.26 -3.77 -24.93
CA ASP A 463 51.24 -2.96 -25.60
C ASP A 463 50.10 -3.77 -26.25
N ASN A 464 48.93 -3.14 -26.38
CA ASN A 464 48.28 -2.91 -27.68
C ASN A 464 47.05 -2.01 -27.49
N LEU A 465 47.20 -0.76 -27.95
CA LEU A 465 46.10 0.13 -28.32
C LEU A 465 45.48 -0.36 -29.63
N GLU A 466 44.16 -0.39 -29.73
CA GLU A 466 43.49 0.07 -30.95
C GLU A 466 42.29 0.95 -30.59
N ASN A 467 42.35 2.16 -31.14
CA ASN A 467 41.37 3.23 -31.09
C ASN A 467 40.13 2.88 -31.90
N PHE A 468 38.95 3.32 -31.48
CA PHE A 468 37.91 3.77 -32.42
C PHE A 468 37.09 4.90 -31.79
N GLU A 469 37.25 6.10 -32.33
CA GLU A 469 36.46 7.29 -32.04
C GLU A 469 35.10 7.26 -32.79
N PRO A 470 34.11 8.06 -32.35
CA PRO A 470 32.73 8.01 -32.83
C PRO A 470 32.48 8.94 -34.04
N SER A 471 31.72 8.49 -35.03
CA SER A 471 31.28 9.30 -36.15
C SER A 471 29.97 10.03 -35.87
N GLU A 472 30.02 11.36 -35.90
CA GLU A 472 28.89 12.27 -36.12
C GLU A 472 28.29 12.05 -37.51
N ASP A 473 26.97 12.18 -37.65
CA ASP A 473 26.35 12.41 -38.95
C ASP A 473 25.20 13.43 -38.85
N ILE A 474 25.41 14.57 -39.50
CA ILE A 474 24.48 15.67 -39.69
C ILE A 474 24.09 15.67 -41.17
N GLY A 475 22.78 15.59 -41.50
CA GLY A 475 22.35 16.07 -42.81
C GLY A 475 20.99 15.66 -43.36
N LYS A 476 20.09 16.66 -43.35
CA LYS A 476 19.21 17.09 -44.47
C LYS A 476 17.77 16.56 -44.62
N SER A 477 16.89 17.52 -44.32
CA SER A 477 15.57 17.82 -44.88
C SER A 477 15.33 17.45 -46.35
N LEU A 478 14.19 16.81 -46.62
CA LEU A 478 13.48 16.78 -47.91
C LEU A 478 11.96 16.87 -47.65
N LYS A 479 11.29 17.76 -48.40
CA LYS A 479 9.87 18.10 -48.31
C LYS A 479 8.96 17.15 -49.12
N ASP A 480 7.85 16.76 -48.49
CA ASP A 480 6.46 16.54 -48.95
C ASP A 480 6.11 15.86 -50.29
N THR A 481 5.27 14.81 -50.19
CA THR A 481 3.98 14.67 -50.91
C THR A 481 3.03 13.71 -50.15
N PRO A 482 1.71 13.95 -50.14
CA PRO A 482 0.79 13.27 -49.22
C PRO A 482 0.23 11.99 -49.83
N SER A 483 0.52 10.84 -49.21
CA SER A 483 -0.27 9.63 -49.41
C SER A 483 -1.05 9.34 -48.14
N SER A 484 -2.33 9.03 -48.32
CA SER A 484 -3.31 8.75 -47.26
C SER A 484 -2.92 7.50 -46.45
N GLY A 485 -2.05 7.67 -45.47
CA GLY A 485 -1.73 6.69 -44.45
C GLY A 485 -2.40 7.08 -43.14
N ARG A 486 -3.07 6.13 -42.49
CA ARG A 486 -3.51 6.27 -41.09
C ARG A 486 -2.32 6.76 -40.26
N THR A 487 -2.43 7.95 -39.68
CA THR A 487 -1.44 8.49 -38.75
C THR A 487 -1.37 7.56 -37.54
N ILE A 488 -0.42 6.63 -37.53
CA ILE A 488 0.02 6.01 -36.29
C ILE A 488 0.75 7.13 -35.56
N SER A 489 0.07 7.80 -34.63
CA SER A 489 0.74 8.73 -33.72
C SER A 489 1.75 7.90 -32.93
N PHE A 490 3.04 8.08 -33.24
CA PHE A 490 4.10 7.57 -32.38
C PHE A 490 4.03 8.34 -31.07
N ILE A 491 3.34 7.78 -30.09
CA ILE A 491 3.25 8.32 -28.73
C ILE A 491 4.68 8.51 -28.23
N ARG A 492 5.01 9.74 -27.86
CA ARG A 492 6.37 10.10 -27.47
C ARG A 492 6.76 9.32 -26.21
N ARG A 493 8.06 9.03 -26.05
CA ARG A 493 8.59 8.31 -24.87
C ARG A 493 8.09 8.94 -23.55
N GLU A 494 8.01 10.26 -23.52
CA GLU A 494 7.55 11.04 -22.38
C GLU A 494 6.05 10.80 -22.08
N GLU A 495 5.19 10.82 -23.10
CA GLU A 495 3.76 10.52 -22.97
C GLU A 495 3.53 9.08 -22.49
N LYS A 496 4.34 8.13 -22.97
CA LYS A 496 4.32 6.75 -22.49
C LYS A 496 4.65 6.66 -21.00
N SER A 497 5.69 7.36 -20.54
CA SER A 497 6.05 7.35 -19.11
C SER A 497 4.96 7.92 -18.22
N VAL A 498 4.33 9.03 -18.63
CA VAL A 498 3.23 9.64 -17.86
C VAL A 498 2.04 8.69 -17.78
N ALA A 499 1.64 8.10 -18.91
CA ALA A 499 0.55 7.15 -18.96
C ALA A 499 0.83 5.87 -18.17
N LEU A 500 2.05 5.34 -18.23
CA LEU A 500 2.47 4.18 -17.44
C LEU A 500 2.42 4.50 -15.94
N ALA A 501 2.99 5.63 -15.49
CA ALA A 501 2.99 6.01 -14.08
C ALA A 501 1.56 6.12 -13.52
N LYS A 502 0.64 6.69 -14.31
CA LYS A 502 -0.80 6.74 -13.99
C LYS A 502 -1.42 5.35 -13.91
N ALA A 503 -1.20 4.51 -14.92
CA ALA A 503 -1.78 3.17 -14.98
C ALA A 503 -1.33 2.30 -13.80
N LEU A 504 -0.05 2.39 -13.40
CA LEU A 504 0.47 1.66 -12.24
C LEU A 504 -0.18 2.13 -10.93
N SER A 505 -0.31 3.45 -10.71
CA SER A 505 -0.94 3.95 -9.48
C SER A 505 -2.43 3.59 -9.42
N GLU A 506 -3.16 3.73 -10.53
CA GLU A 506 -4.58 3.33 -10.63
C GLU A 506 -4.77 1.84 -10.40
N ARG A 507 -3.94 0.98 -11.02
CA ARG A 507 -4.01 -0.47 -10.87
C ARG A 507 -3.85 -0.90 -9.41
N LEU A 508 -2.93 -0.29 -8.68
CA LEU A 508 -2.67 -0.65 -7.28
C LEU A 508 -3.82 -0.23 -6.36
N VAL A 509 -4.37 0.98 -6.56
CA VAL A 509 -5.58 1.43 -5.83
C VAL A 509 -6.76 0.51 -6.14
N GLU A 510 -7.00 0.20 -7.41
CA GLU A 510 -8.09 -0.70 -7.83
C GLU A 510 -7.96 -2.06 -7.17
N SER A 511 -6.77 -2.65 -7.26
CA SER A 511 -6.50 -3.95 -6.70
C SER A 511 -6.76 -3.97 -5.19
N ALA A 512 -6.38 -2.92 -4.46
CA ALA A 512 -6.57 -2.89 -3.01
C ALA A 512 -8.05 -2.81 -2.61
N LEU A 513 -8.81 -1.97 -3.30
CA LEU A 513 -10.26 -1.87 -3.12
C LEU A 513 -10.96 -3.19 -3.44
N LEU A 514 -10.54 -3.87 -4.51
CA LEU A 514 -11.05 -5.19 -4.88
C LEU A 514 -10.67 -6.27 -3.87
N ALA A 515 -9.45 -6.22 -3.30
CA ALA A 515 -8.98 -7.14 -2.27
C ALA A 515 -9.63 -6.90 -0.89
N GLY A 516 -10.54 -5.94 -0.77
CA GLY A 516 -11.31 -5.69 0.46
C GLY A 516 -10.60 -4.78 1.46
N CYS A 517 -9.73 -3.89 0.99
CA CYS A 517 -9.20 -2.79 1.78
C CYS A 517 -10.33 -1.99 2.45
N LYS A 518 -10.09 -1.53 3.67
CA LYS A 518 -11.05 -0.79 4.52
C LYS A 518 -10.56 0.61 4.88
N ASP A 519 -9.40 0.99 4.37
CA ASP A 519 -8.82 2.29 4.62
C ASP A 519 -8.96 3.25 3.43
N ASN A 520 -8.59 4.52 3.64
CA ASN A 520 -8.20 5.39 2.54
C ASN A 520 -6.99 4.78 1.82
N VAL A 521 -6.90 5.00 0.52
CA VAL A 521 -5.81 4.45 -0.28
C VAL A 521 -5.18 5.57 -1.09
N THR A 522 -3.89 5.81 -0.86
CA THR A 522 -3.07 6.72 -1.66
C THR A 522 -1.82 5.96 -2.12
N VAL A 523 -1.56 5.98 -3.41
CA VAL A 523 -0.39 5.34 -4.04
C VAL A 523 0.32 6.35 -4.93
N GLY A 524 1.61 6.57 -4.67
CA GLY A 524 2.52 7.30 -5.55
C GLY A 524 3.51 6.36 -6.23
N VAL A 525 3.75 6.60 -7.51
CA VAL A 525 4.68 5.86 -8.37
C VAL A 525 5.61 6.85 -9.06
N VAL A 526 6.91 6.74 -8.82
CA VAL A 526 7.94 7.49 -9.54
C VAL A 526 8.65 6.55 -10.50
N LEU A 527 8.52 6.80 -11.80
CA LEU A 527 9.25 6.06 -12.84
C LEU A 527 10.68 6.59 -12.94
N LEU A 528 11.64 5.72 -12.64
CA LEU A 528 13.06 6.03 -12.66
C LEU A 528 13.66 5.80 -14.05
N LYS A 529 14.88 6.31 -14.27
CA LYS A 529 15.55 6.29 -15.57
C LYS A 529 15.80 4.87 -16.11
N GLY A 530 15.89 3.87 -15.24
CA GLY A 530 16.03 2.45 -15.60
C GLY A 530 14.76 1.80 -16.17
N CYS A 531 13.61 2.50 -16.19
CA CYS A 531 12.36 1.93 -16.69
C CYS A 531 12.37 1.75 -18.22
N PRO A 532 12.13 0.53 -18.73
CA PRO A 532 12.06 0.24 -20.16
C PRO A 532 10.70 0.71 -20.73
N LEU A 533 10.73 1.72 -21.58
CA LEU A 533 9.52 2.31 -22.20
C LEU A 533 9.24 1.80 -23.61
N GLN A 534 10.08 0.91 -24.15
CA GLN A 534 10.00 0.45 -25.53
C GLN A 534 8.83 -0.53 -25.77
N MET A 535 8.38 -1.25 -24.75
CA MET A 535 7.39 -2.34 -24.88
C MET A 535 6.00 -2.05 -24.29
N PHE A 536 5.75 -0.83 -23.80
CA PHE A 536 4.45 -0.49 -23.23
C PHE A 536 3.36 -0.45 -24.32
N LEU A 537 2.47 -1.44 -24.30
CA LEU A 537 1.21 -1.43 -25.04
C LEU A 537 0.23 -0.59 -24.22
N LEU A 538 0.00 0.65 -24.65
CA LEU A 538 -1.12 1.40 -24.10
C LEU A 538 -2.41 0.61 -24.37
N PRO A 539 -3.24 0.32 -23.36
CA PRO A 539 -4.62 -0.03 -23.62
C PRO A 539 -5.17 1.08 -24.51
N SER A 540 -5.79 0.71 -25.63
CA SER A 540 -6.37 1.68 -26.56
C SER A 540 -7.33 2.57 -25.79
N ILE A 541 -6.90 3.81 -25.55
CA ILE A 541 -7.72 4.87 -24.99
C ILE A 541 -8.72 5.21 -26.10
N ASN A 542 -9.91 4.61 -26.01
CA ASN A 542 -11.05 4.95 -26.86
C ASN A 542 -11.85 6.09 -26.24
#